data_AF-A0A962Q8L3-F1
#
_entry.id   AF-A0A962Q8L3-F1
#
_cell.length_a   1.000
_cell.length_b   1.000
_cell.length_c   1.000
_cell.angle_alpha   90.00
_cell.angle_beta   90.00
_cell.angle_gamma   90.00
#
_symmetry.space_group_name_H-M   'P 1'
#
loop_
_entity.id
_entity.type
_entity.pdbx_description
1 polymer ?
#
loop_
_entity_poly.entity_id
_entity_poly.type
_entity_poly.pdbx_seq_one_letter_code
_entity_poly.pdbx_strand_id
1 'polypeptide(L)'
;MEREEKEYRVFQAVKYWTDLQLSNQKCYLDENEFFKRCNHPDLSDARCLYRMILKEVESHNSKIQAKRTLLDNLKYKPKYLSSSIFSGLKVPIKELEKLVSENPDKTPYECYRLLVGWDS
;
A
#
# COMPACT_ATOMS: atom_id res chain seq x y z
N MET A 1 -28.62 3.96 -7.60
CA MET A 1 -27.46 3.05 -7.61
C MET A 1 -27.92 1.72 -7.07
N GLU A 2 -27.75 0.65 -7.84
CA GLU A 2 -28.07 -0.69 -7.36
C GLU A 2 -27.10 -1.10 -6.25
N ARG A 3 -27.54 -1.97 -5.33
CA ARG A 3 -26.73 -2.38 -4.17
C ARG A 3 -25.39 -2.98 -4.60
N GLU A 4 -25.39 -3.81 -5.64
CA GLU A 4 -24.18 -4.45 -6.15
C GLU A 4 -23.22 -3.46 -6.80
N GLU A 5 -23.74 -2.47 -7.53
CA GLU A 5 -22.96 -1.40 -8.13
C GLU A 5 -22.26 -0.57 -7.05
N LYS A 6 -22.97 -0.26 -5.96
CA LYS A 6 -22.40 0.44 -4.80
C LYS A 6 -21.28 -0.37 -4.14
N GLU A 7 -21.53 -1.65 -3.84
CA GLU A 7 -20.54 -2.53 -3.20
C GLU A 7 -19.29 -2.70 -4.08
N TYR A 8 -19.46 -2.77 -5.41
CA TYR A 8 -18.35 -2.78 -6.38
C TYR A 8 -17.55 -1.47 -6.36
N ARG A 9 -18.21 -0.31 -6.30
CA ARG A 9 -17.52 0.99 -6.22
C ARG A 9 -16.73 1.14 -4.92
N VAL A 10 -17.31 0.73 -3.79
CA VAL A 10 -16.60 0.70 -2.49
C VAL A 10 -15.39 -0.23 -2.58
N PHE A 11 -15.55 -1.41 -3.18
CA PHE A 11 -14.43 -2.33 -3.41
C PHE A 11 -13.27 -1.68 -4.18
N GLN A 12 -13.55 -0.94 -5.26
CA GLN A 12 -12.50 -0.22 -6.00
C GLN A 12 -11.82 0.86 -5.14
N ALA A 13 -12.58 1.64 -4.38
CA ALA A 13 -12.02 2.65 -3.49
C ALA A 13 -11.12 2.02 -2.39
N VAL A 14 -11.54 0.86 -1.86
CA VAL A 14 -10.73 0.06 -0.93
C VAL A 14 -9.43 -0.40 -1.58
N LYS A 15 -9.43 -0.84 -2.85
CA LYS A 15 -8.20 -1.21 -3.55
C LYS A 15 -7.21 -0.05 -3.59
N TYR A 16 -7.66 1.16 -3.93
CA TYR A 16 -6.77 2.34 -3.95
C TYR A 16 -6.18 2.66 -2.57
N TRP A 17 -7.01 2.62 -1.53
CA TRP A 17 -6.54 2.82 -0.15
C TRP A 17 -5.50 1.77 0.26
N THR A 18 -5.79 0.50 -0.01
CA THR A 18 -4.89 -0.61 0.30
C THR A 18 -3.57 -0.51 -0.46
N ASP A 19 -3.60 -0.11 -1.73
CA ASP A 19 -2.37 0.10 -2.51
C ASP A 19 -1.49 1.21 -1.92
N LEU A 20 -2.11 2.33 -1.48
CA LEU A 20 -1.40 3.41 -0.81
C LEU A 20 -0.76 2.92 0.51
N GLN A 21 -1.52 2.21 1.34
CA GLN A 21 -1.00 1.67 2.61
C GLN A 21 0.18 0.72 2.39
N LEU A 22 0.09 -0.16 1.40
CA LEU A 22 1.19 -1.07 1.05
C LEU A 22 2.40 -0.30 0.52
N SER A 23 2.18 0.71 -0.33
CA SER A 23 3.25 1.54 -0.87
C SER A 23 4.01 2.30 0.22
N ASN A 24 3.29 2.81 1.22
CA ASN A 24 3.87 3.52 2.37
C ASN A 24 4.64 2.60 3.34
N GLN A 25 4.52 1.27 3.22
CA GLN A 25 5.32 0.33 4.00
C GLN A 25 6.69 0.03 3.38
N LYS A 26 6.95 0.50 2.15
CA LYS A 26 8.25 0.31 1.50
C LYS A 26 9.32 1.13 2.22
N CYS A 27 10.51 0.55 2.32
CA CYS A 27 11.67 1.20 2.90
C CYS A 27 12.73 1.42 1.83
N TYR A 28 13.40 2.57 1.84
CA TYR A 28 14.44 2.91 0.87
C TYR A 28 15.69 3.34 1.64
N LEU A 29 16.83 2.77 1.26
CA LEU A 29 18.13 3.09 1.84
C LEU A 29 19.07 3.58 0.72
N ASP A 30 19.83 4.64 0.99
CA ASP A 30 20.84 5.14 0.06
C ASP A 30 22.20 4.50 0.37
N GLU A 31 22.52 3.45 -0.40
CA GLU A 31 23.79 2.74 -0.33
C GLU A 31 25.00 3.65 -0.61
N ASN A 32 24.87 4.59 -1.54
CA ASN A 32 25.96 5.48 -1.92
C ASN A 32 26.28 6.48 -0.81
N GLU A 33 25.27 7.00 -0.13
CA GLU A 33 25.47 7.90 1.01
C GLU A 33 26.17 7.19 2.17
N PHE A 34 25.77 5.94 2.47
CA PHE A 34 26.40 5.15 3.53
C PHE A 34 27.88 4.86 3.24
N PHE A 35 28.22 4.34 2.05
CA PHE A 35 29.61 4.00 1.74
C PHE A 35 30.52 5.21 1.63
N LYS A 36 30.02 6.37 1.16
CA LYS A 36 30.78 7.63 1.20
C LYS A 36 31.19 8.01 2.62
N ARG A 37 30.33 7.75 3.62
CA ARG A 37 30.62 8.03 5.04
C ARG A 37 31.51 6.96 5.68
N CYS A 38 31.50 5.73 5.17
CA CYS A 38 32.27 4.59 5.70
C CYS A 38 33.49 4.23 4.83
N ASN A 39 34.37 5.20 4.54
CA ASN A 39 35.54 5.02 3.69
C ASN A 39 36.81 4.49 4.40
N HIS A 40 36.77 4.26 5.71
CA HIS A 40 37.93 3.74 6.46
C HIS A 40 38.11 2.22 6.25
N PRO A 41 39.36 1.71 6.13
CA PRO A 41 39.64 0.28 5.93
C PRO A 41 39.12 -0.63 7.06
N ASP A 42 39.14 -0.16 8.31
CA ASP A 42 38.65 -0.93 9.48
C ASP A 42 37.12 -1.06 9.57
N LEU A 43 36.37 -0.51 8.61
CA LEU A 43 34.90 -0.56 8.61
C LEU A 43 34.34 -1.75 7.80
N SER A 44 35.14 -2.80 7.54
CA SER A 44 34.70 -3.99 6.80
C SER A 44 33.42 -4.60 7.38
N ASP A 45 33.35 -4.69 8.71
CA ASP A 45 32.23 -5.32 9.40
C ASP A 45 30.97 -4.46 9.31
N ALA A 46 31.11 -3.14 9.45
CA ALA A 46 30.02 -2.18 9.26
C ALA A 46 29.48 -2.24 7.82
N ARG A 47 30.35 -2.38 6.81
CA ARG A 47 29.95 -2.57 5.42
C ARG A 47 29.22 -3.90 5.20
N CYS A 48 29.67 -4.97 5.85
CA CYS A 48 29.00 -6.28 5.80
C CYS A 48 27.60 -6.22 6.42
N LEU A 49 27.47 -5.64 7.61
CA LEU A 49 26.19 -5.43 8.29
C LEU A 49 25.22 -4.60 7.44
N TYR A 50 25.70 -3.52 6.83
CA TYR A 50 24.87 -2.69 5.95
C TYR A 50 24.33 -3.49 4.75
N ARG A 51 25.17 -4.31 4.11
CA ARG A 51 24.71 -5.21 3.02
C ARG A 51 23.66 -6.21 3.49
N MET A 52 23.75 -6.71 4.72
CA MET A 52 22.71 -7.58 5.30
C MET A 52 21.39 -6.83 5.49
N ILE A 53 21.45 -5.59 5.98
CA ILE A 53 20.27 -4.72 6.12
C ILE A 53 19.64 -4.45 4.76
N LEU A 54 20.45 -4.12 3.74
CA LEU A 54 19.96 -3.90 2.37
C LEU A 54 19.18 -5.11 1.85
N LYS A 55 19.74 -6.32 2.00
CA LYS A 55 19.06 -7.57 1.59
C LYS A 55 17.73 -7.77 2.32
N GLU A 56 17.65 -7.46 3.61
CA GLU A 56 16.40 -7.56 4.35
C GLU A 56 15.37 -6.53 3.86
N VAL A 57 15.80 -5.29 3.58
CA VAL A 57 14.94 -4.26 2.99
C VAL A 57 14.44 -4.67 1.60
N GLU A 58 15.29 -5.23 0.75
CA GLU A 58 14.90 -5.76 -0.57
C GLU A 58 13.89 -6.91 -0.45
N SER A 59 14.11 -7.83 0.49
CA SER A 59 13.18 -8.93 0.80
C SER A 59 11.82 -8.41 1.26
N HIS A 60 11.81 -7.44 2.19
CA HIS A 60 10.61 -6.78 2.68
C HIS A 60 9.85 -6.06 1.55
N ASN A 61 10.55 -5.25 0.75
CA ASN A 61 9.96 -4.54 -0.39
C ASN A 61 9.40 -5.50 -1.45
N SER A 62 10.05 -6.64 -1.68
CA SER A 62 9.58 -7.67 -2.59
C SER A 62 8.27 -8.32 -2.10
N LYS A 63 8.16 -8.58 -0.79
CA LYS A 63 6.90 -9.06 -0.17
C LYS A 63 5.76 -8.05 -0.34
N ILE A 64 6.04 -6.77 -0.16
CA ILE A 64 5.07 -5.69 -0.40
C ILE A 64 4.65 -5.68 -1.87
N GLN A 65 5.62 -5.72 -2.80
CA GLN A 65 5.33 -5.71 -4.23
C GLN A 65 4.48 -6.91 -4.65
N ALA A 66 4.74 -8.10 -4.11
CA ALA A 66 3.91 -9.28 -4.35
C ALA A 66 2.47 -9.08 -3.84
N LYS A 67 2.28 -8.51 -2.64
CA LYS A 67 0.95 -8.17 -2.12
C LYS A 67 0.21 -7.16 -3.01
N ARG A 68 0.90 -6.15 -3.54
CA ARG A 68 0.33 -5.17 -4.47
C ARG A 68 -0.11 -5.84 -5.78
N THR A 69 0.73 -6.69 -6.36
CA THR A 69 0.35 -7.47 -7.56
C THR A 69 -0.88 -8.34 -7.32
N LEU A 70 -0.99 -8.97 -6.14
CA LEU A 70 -2.19 -9.74 -5.77
C LEU A 70 -3.42 -8.85 -5.62
N LEU A 71 -3.27 -7.65 -5.04
CA LEU A 71 -4.33 -6.65 -4.93
C LEU A 71 -4.81 -6.20 -6.31
N ASP A 72 -3.90 -5.90 -7.22
CA ASP A 72 -4.22 -5.46 -8.59
C ASP A 72 -5.08 -6.51 -9.31
N ASN A 73 -4.73 -7.78 -9.16
CA ASN A 73 -5.46 -8.91 -9.74
C ASN A 73 -6.71 -9.35 -8.95
N LEU A 74 -6.95 -8.77 -7.77
CA LEU A 74 -8.11 -9.10 -6.97
C LEU A 74 -9.38 -8.66 -7.70
N LYS A 75 -10.26 -9.64 -7.96
CA LYS A 75 -11.59 -9.43 -8.53
C LYS A 75 -12.62 -9.23 -7.43
N TYR A 76 -13.66 -8.45 -7.72
CA TYR A 76 -14.77 -8.28 -6.81
C TYR A 76 -15.46 -9.62 -6.55
N LYS A 77 -15.71 -9.90 -5.28
CA LYS A 77 -16.60 -10.96 -4.80
C LYS A 77 -17.30 -10.46 -3.53
N PRO A 78 -18.52 -10.92 -3.23
CA PRO A 78 -19.11 -10.70 -1.92
C PRO A 78 -18.14 -11.14 -0.82
N LYS A 79 -18.04 -10.34 0.25
CA LYS A 79 -17.08 -10.56 1.36
C LYS A 79 -15.60 -10.51 0.95
N TYR A 80 -15.23 -9.75 -0.10
CA TYR A 80 -13.83 -9.58 -0.55
C TYR A 80 -12.83 -9.24 0.58
N LEU A 81 -13.30 -8.58 1.65
CA LEU A 81 -12.50 -8.22 2.82
C LEU A 81 -11.94 -9.42 3.59
N SER A 82 -12.48 -10.62 3.40
CA SER A 82 -11.92 -11.85 3.98
C SER A 82 -10.64 -12.32 3.29
N SER A 83 -10.27 -11.71 2.16
CA SER A 83 -9.02 -11.99 1.47
C SER A 83 -7.82 -11.70 2.37
N SER A 84 -6.84 -12.60 2.35
CA SER A 84 -5.57 -12.46 3.10
C SER A 84 -4.79 -11.20 2.74
N ILE A 85 -5.07 -10.59 1.57
CA ILE A 85 -4.49 -9.32 1.13
C ILE A 85 -4.77 -8.19 2.12
N PHE A 86 -5.97 -8.18 2.73
CA PHE A 86 -6.38 -7.15 3.68
C PHE A 86 -5.94 -7.46 5.12
N SER A 87 -5.36 -8.63 5.37
CA SER A 87 -4.93 -9.03 6.71
C SER A 87 -3.84 -8.10 7.26
N GLY A 88 -4.07 -7.59 8.48
CA GLY A 88 -3.16 -6.65 9.14
C GLY A 88 -3.22 -5.22 8.62
N LEU A 89 -4.11 -4.91 7.67
CA LEU A 89 -4.30 -3.56 7.14
C LEU A 89 -5.50 -2.88 7.78
N LYS A 90 -5.36 -1.58 8.07
CA LYS A 90 -6.46 -0.77 8.61
C LYS A 90 -7.21 -0.12 7.46
N VAL A 91 -8.25 -0.79 6.96
CA VAL A 91 -9.10 -0.27 5.88
C VAL A 91 -10.30 0.48 6.49
N PRO A 92 -10.47 1.79 6.22
CA PRO A 92 -11.58 2.62 6.70
C PRO A 92 -12.84 2.38 5.85
N ILE A 93 -13.39 1.18 5.96
CA ILE A 93 -14.49 0.70 5.10
C ILE A 93 -15.73 1.58 5.29
N LYS A 94 -16.07 1.93 6.54
CA LYS A 94 -17.28 2.71 6.83
C LYS A 94 -17.21 4.11 6.25
N GLU A 95 -16.04 4.73 6.29
CA GLU A 95 -15.77 6.05 5.74
C GLU A 95 -15.84 6.02 4.20
N LEU A 96 -15.26 5.00 3.57
CA LEU A 96 -15.36 4.81 2.12
C LEU A 96 -16.80 4.53 1.67
N GLU A 97 -17.54 3.69 2.40
CA GLU A 97 -18.96 3.45 2.15
C GLU A 97 -19.77 4.74 2.22
N LYS A 98 -19.51 5.57 3.24
CA LYS A 98 -20.14 6.89 3.40
C LYS A 98 -19.82 7.81 2.22
N LEU A 99 -18.53 7.97 1.88
CA LEU A 99 -18.10 8.85 0.79
C LEU A 99 -18.69 8.45 -0.57
N VAL A 100 -18.69 7.15 -0.91
CA VAL A 100 -19.30 6.65 -2.15
C VAL A 100 -20.81 6.88 -2.16
N SER A 101 -21.47 6.81 -1.00
CA SER A 101 -22.91 7.06 -0.88
C SER A 101 -23.25 8.55 -1.05
N GLU A 102 -22.45 9.42 -0.46
CA GLU A 102 -22.66 10.88 -0.46
C GLU A 102 -22.24 11.53 -1.78
N ASN A 103 -21.38 10.88 -2.58
CA ASN A 103 -20.86 11.41 -3.84
C ASN A 103 -21.12 10.41 -4.99
N PRO A 104 -22.40 10.21 -5.40
CA PRO A 104 -22.74 9.22 -6.42
C PRO A 104 -22.17 9.56 -7.80
N ASP A 105 -21.90 10.83 -8.08
CA ASP A 105 -21.31 11.38 -9.30
C ASP A 105 -19.80 11.20 -9.41
N LYS A 106 -19.09 11.02 -8.28
CA LYS A 106 -17.63 10.88 -8.25
C LYS A 106 -17.15 9.46 -8.52
N THR A 107 -16.04 9.31 -9.22
CA THR A 107 -15.38 8.02 -9.41
C THR A 107 -14.89 7.43 -8.07
N PRO A 108 -14.68 6.10 -7.97
CA PRO A 108 -14.10 5.50 -6.76
C PRO A 108 -12.73 6.07 -6.38
N TYR A 109 -11.95 6.49 -7.37
CA TYR A 109 -10.65 7.12 -7.15
C TYR A 109 -10.80 8.52 -6.51
N GLU A 110 -11.73 9.34 -6.98
CA GLU A 110 -12.02 10.65 -6.37
C GLU A 110 -12.57 10.49 -4.95
N CYS A 111 -13.43 9.50 -4.70
CA CYS A 111 -13.90 9.19 -3.35
C CYS A 111 -12.73 8.81 -2.42
N TYR A 112 -11.78 8.03 -2.92
CA TYR A 112 -10.54 7.71 -2.22
C TYR A 112 -9.69 8.98 -1.96
N ARG A 113 -9.51 9.87 -2.94
CA ARG A 113 -8.70 11.08 -2.77
C ARG A 113 -9.27 12.05 -1.73
N LEU A 114 -10.60 12.17 -1.66
CA LEU A 114 -11.28 12.93 -0.61
C LEU A 114 -10.96 12.38 0.79
N LEU A 115 -10.92 11.05 0.93
CA LEU A 115 -10.57 10.41 2.20
C LEU A 115 -9.12 10.71 2.63
N VAL A 116 -8.19 10.73 1.68
CA VAL A 116 -6.76 11.01 1.94
C VAL A 116 -6.49 12.52 2.12
N GLY A 117 -7.46 13.38 1.77
CA GLY A 117 -7.34 14.84 1.88
C GLY A 117 -6.58 15.50 0.74
N TRP A 118 -6.42 14.83 -0.40
CA TRP A 118 -5.70 15.36 -1.58
C TRP A 118 -6.49 16.35 -2.42
N ASP A 119 -7.78 16.51 -2.15
CA ASP A 119 -8.69 17.43 -2.83
C ASP A 119 -9.36 18.38 -1.82
N SER A 120 -8.62 18.74 -0.75
CA SER A 120 -9.07 19.69 0.29
C SER A 120 -8.75 21.14 -0.08
#